data_AF-A0A235ICC7-F1
#
_entry.id   AF-A0A235ICC7-F1
#
_cell.length_a   1.000
_cell.length_b   1.000
_cell.length_c   1.000
_cell.angle_alpha   90.00
_cell.angle_beta   90.00
_cell.angle_gamma   90.00
#
_symmetry.space_group_name_H-M   'P 1'
#
loop_
_entity.id
_entity.type
_entity.pdbx_description
1 polymer ?
#
loop_
_entity_poly.entity_id
_entity_poly.type
_entity_poly.pdbx_seq_one_letter_code
_entity_poly.pdbx_strand_id
1 'polypeptide(L)' 'MKLYANSIPQVLPSWATVISNKTGLIEVEINDEDPGFHSIIEELSTEIEPGIIGVKASDLCLMFSIQMVDSNEEN' A
#
# COMPACT_ATOMS: atom_id res chain seq x y z
N MET A 1 -4.68 1.19 -8.96
CA MET A 1 -3.46 0.40 -8.58
C MET A 1 -3.83 -0.94 -7.90
N LYS A 2 -2.94 -1.95 -7.86
CA LYS A 2 -3.13 -3.22 -7.12
C LYS A 2 -2.02 -3.47 -6.10
N LEU A 3 -2.38 -3.99 -4.92
CA LEU A 3 -1.47 -4.38 -3.84
C LEU A 3 -1.70 -5.84 -3.45
N TYR A 4 -0.63 -6.53 -3.08
CA TYR A 4 -0.67 -7.89 -2.56
C TYR A 4 -0.15 -7.90 -1.13
N ALA A 5 -0.94 -8.43 -0.21
CA ALA A 5 -0.68 -8.37 1.22
C ALA A 5 -0.92 -9.72 1.89
N ASN A 6 -0.15 -10.05 2.93
CA ASN A 6 -0.38 -11.26 3.73
C ASN A 6 -1.46 -11.04 4.80
N SER A 7 -1.65 -9.80 5.21
CA SER A 7 -2.64 -9.38 6.20
C SER A 7 -3.12 -7.97 5.86
N ILE A 8 -4.37 -7.69 6.19
CA ILE A 8 -5.00 -6.37 6.08
C ILE A 8 -5.85 -6.11 7.33
N PRO A 9 -6.13 -4.85 7.68
CA PRO A 9 -7.04 -4.49 8.74
C PRO A 9 -8.46 -4.96 8.42
N GLN A 10 -9.28 -5.14 9.45
CA GLN A 10 -10.68 -5.54 9.28
C GLN A 10 -11.51 -4.52 8.50
N VAL A 11 -11.11 -3.25 8.54
CA VAL A 11 -11.75 -2.15 7.83
C VAL A 11 -10.70 -1.50 6.95
N LEU A 12 -10.94 -1.51 5.64
CA LEU A 12 -10.15 -0.78 4.67
C LEU A 12 -10.70 0.65 4.49
N PRO A 13 -9.86 1.60 4.08
CA PRO A 13 -10.31 2.89 3.59
C PRO A 13 -11.31 2.73 2.43
N SER A 14 -12.21 3.70 2.24
CA SER A 14 -13.22 3.66 1.17
C SER A 14 -12.65 3.55 -0.24
N TRP A 15 -11.40 3.95 -0.42
CA TRP A 15 -10.66 3.91 -1.67
C TRP A 15 -9.90 2.59 -1.92
N ALA A 16 -10.04 1.60 -1.03
CA ALA A 16 -9.40 0.30 -1.14
C ALA A 16 -10.42 -0.84 -1.00
N THR A 17 -10.34 -1.84 -1.87
CA THR A 17 -11.27 -3.00 -1.89
C THR A 17 -10.51 -4.31 -2.01
N VAL A 18 -10.88 -5.31 -1.22
CA VAL A 18 -10.35 -6.68 -1.39
C VAL A 18 -11.02 -7.33 -2.60
N ILE A 19 -10.23 -7.72 -3.59
CA ILE A 19 -10.74 -8.37 -4.81
C ILE A 19 -10.42 -9.88 -4.84
N SER A 20 -9.44 -10.33 -4.06
CA SER A 20 -9.14 -11.76 -3.90
C SER A 20 -8.51 -12.03 -2.54
N ASN A 21 -8.79 -13.21 -1.98
CA ASN A 21 -8.10 -13.75 -0.80
C ASN A 21 -7.89 -15.24 -1.05
N LYS A 22 -6.80 -15.57 -1.73
CA LYS A 22 -6.46 -16.94 -2.12
C LYS A 22 -5.00 -17.22 -1.78
N THR A 23 -4.73 -18.48 -1.40
CA THR A 23 -3.36 -19.00 -1.23
C THR A 23 -2.47 -18.20 -0.28
N GLY A 24 -3.05 -17.58 0.76
CA GLY A 24 -2.30 -16.78 1.74
C GLY A 24 -1.91 -15.37 1.28
N LEU A 25 -2.37 -14.95 0.09
CA LEU A 25 -2.20 -13.60 -0.44
C LEU A 25 -3.57 -12.93 -0.61
N ILE A 26 -3.66 -11.71 -0.10
CA ILE A 26 -4.81 -10.83 -0.20
C ILE A 26 -4.52 -9.82 -1.29
N GLU A 27 -5.31 -9.83 -2.34
CA GLU A 27 -5.24 -8.85 -3.42
C GLU A 27 -6.19 -7.69 -3.11
N VAL A 28 -5.64 -6.50 -3.01
CA VAL A 28 -6.35 -5.26 -2.74
C VAL A 28 -6.27 -4.37 -3.97
N GLU A 29 -7.42 -3.99 -4.51
CA GLU A 29 -7.53 -2.97 -5.53
C GLU A 29 -7.64 -1.59 -4.87
N ILE A 30 -6.81 -0.68 -5.34
CA ILE A 30 -6.77 0.71 -4.89
C ILE A 30 -7.36 1.57 -6.00
N ASN A 31 -8.41 2.31 -5.66
CA ASN A 31 -8.93 3.39 -6.49
C ASN A 31 -7.98 4.58 -6.38
N ASP A 32 -7.04 4.66 -7.32
CA ASP A 32 -6.07 5.75 -7.38
C ASP A 32 -6.67 7.07 -7.85
N GLU A 33 -7.90 7.08 -8.37
CA GLU A 33 -8.62 8.31 -8.69
C GLU A 33 -9.35 8.93 -7.47
N ASP A 34 -9.44 8.20 -6.35
CA ASP A 34 -10.13 8.68 -5.16
C ASP A 34 -9.37 9.84 -4.49
N PRO A 35 -10.01 10.98 -4.20
CA PRO A 35 -9.35 12.10 -3.53
C PRO A 35 -8.76 11.76 -2.17
N GLY A 36 -9.35 10.80 -1.46
CA GLY A 36 -8.84 10.30 -0.19
C GLY A 36 -7.52 9.56 -0.36
N PHE A 37 -7.33 8.82 -1.45
CA PHE A 37 -6.04 8.20 -1.76
C PHE A 37 -4.98 9.24 -2.12
N HIS A 38 -5.32 10.20 -2.99
CA HIS A 38 -4.41 11.29 -3.35
C HIS A 38 -3.94 12.09 -2.14
N SER A 39 -4.85 12.41 -1.22
CA SER A 39 -4.50 13.15 0.01
C SER A 39 -3.46 12.41 0.85
N ILE A 40 -3.58 11.08 0.98
CA ILE A 40 -2.58 10.25 1.68
C ILE A 40 -1.26 10.23 0.92
N ILE A 41 -1.28 10.10 -0.40
CA ILE A 41 -0.06 10.12 -1.21
C ILE A 41 0.66 11.47 -1.07
N GLU A 42 -0.06 12.59 -1.11
CA GLU A 42 0.52 13.92 -0.91
C GLU A 42 1.13 14.07 0.49
N GLU A 43 0.45 13.58 1.54
CA GLU A 43 0.94 13.64 2.93
C GLU A 43 2.22 12.83 3.13
N LEU A 44 2.29 11.65 2.52
CA LEU A 44 3.45 10.75 2.64
C LEU A 44 4.58 11.07 1.66
N SER A 45 4.31 11.89 0.64
CA SER A 45 5.28 12.21 -0.41
C SER A 45 6.48 12.95 0.18
N THR A 46 7.67 12.42 -0.10
CA THR A 46 8.94 12.99 0.35
C THR A 46 9.97 12.93 -0.76
N GLU A 47 11.05 13.69 -0.61
CA GLU A 47 12.19 13.62 -1.53
C GLU A 47 12.94 12.30 -1.30
N ILE A 48 12.89 11.41 -2.29
CA ILE A 48 13.55 10.10 -2.26
C ILE A 48 14.97 10.21 -2.82
N GLU A 49 15.13 11.01 -3.88
CA GLU A 49 16.38 11.38 -4.53
C GLU A 49 16.30 12.86 -4.91
N PRO A 50 17.44 13.56 -5.15
CA PRO A 50 17.43 14.97 -5.52
C PRO A 50 16.49 15.26 -6.71
N GLY A 51 15.39 15.97 -6.45
CA GLY A 51 14.36 16.30 -7.44
C GLY A 51 13.33 15.20 -7.75
N ILE A 52 13.37 14.06 -7.05
CA ILE A 52 12.41 12.97 -7.18
C ILE A 52 11.55 12.90 -5.92
N ILE A 53 10.28 13.27 -6.06
CA ILE A 53 9.27 13.13 -5.01
C ILE A 53 8.54 11.82 -5.19
N GLY A 54 8.40 11.06 -4.10
CA GLY A 54 7.66 9.81 -4.11
C GLY A 54 7.28 9.38 -2.70
N VAL A 55 6.52 8.29 -2.62
CA VAL A 55 6.11 7.67 -1.36
C VAL A 55 6.92 6.39 -1.18
N LYS A 56 7.53 6.19 -0.01
CA LYS A 56 8.16 4.90 0.30
C LYS A 56 7.08 3.85 0.47
N ALA A 57 7.31 2.68 -0.12
CA ALA A 57 6.34 1.60 -0.05
C ALA A 57 6.04 1.18 1.41
N SER A 58 7.04 1.25 2.31
CA SER A 58 6.88 1.02 3.75
C SER A 58 5.86 1.96 4.40
N ASP A 59 5.91 3.24 4.07
CA ASP A 59 5.07 4.28 4.67
C ASP A 59 3.62 4.11 4.20
N LEU A 60 3.47 3.76 2.93
CA LEU A 60 2.17 3.39 2.37
C LEU A 60 1.60 2.13 3.05
N CYS A 61 2.41 1.09 3.28
CA CYS A 61 1.93 -0.13 3.94
C CYS A 61 1.60 0.07 5.42
N LEU A 62 2.30 0.95 6.12
CA LEU A 62 1.93 1.35 7.50
C LEU A 62 0.53 1.96 7.55
N MET A 63 0.16 2.78 6.56
CA MET A 63 -1.22 3.32 6.47
C MET A 63 -2.27 2.24 6.29
N PHE A 64 -1.94 1.19 5.54
CA PHE A 64 -2.82 0.04 5.42
C PHE A 64 -2.70 -0.95 6.58
N SER A 65 -1.85 -0.73 7.60
CA SER A 65 -1.52 -1.75 8.61
C SER A 65 -1.13 -3.11 7.99
N ILE A 66 -0.54 -3.10 6.79
CA ILE A 66 -0.09 -4.29 6.08
C ILE A 66 1.31 -4.62 6.60
N GLN A 67 1.49 -5.83 7.14
CA GLN A 67 2.84 -6.36 7.33
C GLN A 67 3.42 -6.74 5.97
N MET A 68 4.43 -6.00 5.50
CA MET A 68 5.24 -6.40 4.36
C MET A 68 6.08 -7.64 4.71
N VAL A 69 6.22 -8.55 3.75
CA VAL A 69 7.28 -9.55 3.79
C VAL A 69 8.54 -8.85 3.30
N ASP A 70 9.55 -8.76 4.16
CA ASP A 70 10.89 -8.38 3.73
C ASP A 70 11.43 -9.56 2.92
N SER A 71 11.51 -9.43 1.59
CA SER A 71 12.04 -10.50 0.72
C SER A 71 13.57 -10.55 0.77
N ASN A 72 14.16 -10.45 1.97
CA ASN A 72 15.58 -10.69 2.23
C ASN A 72 15.75 -12.09 2.83
N GLU A 73 15.46 -13.12 2.04
CA GLU A 73 16.11 -14.42 2.19
C GLU A 73 17.01 -14.62 0.96
N GLU A 74 18.17 -13.96 0.98
CA GLU A 74 19.37 -14.50 0.31
C GLU A 74 19.71 -15.80 1.04
N ASN A 75 19.57 -16.92 0.33
CA ASN A 75 20.11 -18.22 0.72
C ASN A 75 21.33 -18.52 -0.14
#